data_AF-A0A382LZU0-F1
#
_entry.id   AF-A0A382LZU0-F1
#
_cell.length_a   1.000
_cell.length_b   1.000
_cell.length_c   1.000
_cell.angle_alpha   90.00
_cell.angle_beta   90.00
_cell.angle_gamma   90.00
#
_symmetry.space_group_name_H-M   'P 1'
#
loop_
_entity.id
_entity.type
_entity.pdbx_description
1 polymer ?
#
loop_
_entity_poly.entity_id
_entity_poly.type
_entity_poly.pdbx_seq_one_letter_code
_entity_poly.pdbx_strand_id
1 'polypeptide(L)'
;KYGPDAIAGISSARCTNEENYVFQKMIRAVIGTNNIDCCARICHSPTAWGLQQTFGTGAATNSTEDIYHADLFLVIGANPTNAHPVIGAKIKQQVMKGEKLIIIDPVKTELAKMADYHIQLRPGTNVAVLNMMLYFILEAGLEKKAFIKERCEGFEDFEKEIKKLNIDDLEKVCGVSRKLIKKAATAYATAKNSIEFHGLGVTEHTQGSKTVMLIADLAMITGNLGRKGVGVNPLRGQNNVQGAADMGCQPHQGAGYLAVADKKIQDFYTEKYGAVHPTKAGLKIPQIFDAAINGSLKAVWIIGEDVVQTDPNSAHVIKAMKSLDLLVVQEIFMSETAKLATVVLPGTSFLEKNGTFTSTERRIQKVNQVAKPFPGSKPDGVIVTEMMQRLGY
;
A
#
# COMPACT_ATOMS: atom_id res chain seq x y z
N LYS A 1 12.66 22.96 22.66
CA LYS A 1 14.04 23.38 22.28
C LYS A 1 14.24 23.45 20.77
N TYR A 2 13.87 22.42 19.98
CA TYR A 2 14.20 22.33 18.55
C TYR A 2 13.01 22.47 17.58
N GLY A 3 11.82 22.82 18.09
CA GLY A 3 10.57 22.87 17.31
C GLY A 3 9.88 21.50 17.19
N PRO A 4 8.65 21.47 16.67
CA PRO A 4 7.84 20.26 16.57
C PRO A 4 8.35 19.26 15.52
N ASP A 5 8.92 19.76 14.41
CA ASP A 5 9.45 18.93 13.32
C ASP A 5 10.75 18.18 13.67
N ALA A 6 11.30 18.40 14.87
CA ALA A 6 12.38 17.61 15.42
C ALA A 6 11.92 16.26 16.01
N ILE A 7 10.62 15.95 15.93
CA ILE A 7 10.00 14.72 16.41
C ILE A 7 9.31 14.02 15.25
N ALA A 8 9.32 12.69 15.24
CA ALA A 8 8.54 11.88 14.30
C ALA A 8 7.86 10.69 14.98
N GLY A 9 6.76 10.23 14.38
CA GLY A 9 6.07 9.00 14.73
C GLY A 9 6.13 7.97 13.60
N ILE A 10 6.27 6.71 13.96
CA ILE A 10 6.08 5.57 13.05
C ILE A 10 4.97 4.69 13.64
N SER A 11 3.83 4.62 12.96
CA SER A 11 2.64 3.90 13.43
C SER A 11 2.60 2.47 12.91
N SER A 12 1.84 1.59 13.57
CA SER A 12 1.76 0.17 13.21
C SER A 12 0.52 -0.19 12.41
N ALA A 13 0.71 -0.87 11.27
CA ALA A 13 -0.36 -1.59 10.58
C ALA A 13 -0.70 -2.96 11.21
N ARG A 14 -0.16 -3.25 12.40
CA ARG A 14 -0.57 -4.37 13.27
C ARG A 14 -1.50 -3.92 14.40
N CYS A 15 -1.47 -2.63 14.74
CA CYS A 15 -2.38 -1.99 15.70
C CYS A 15 -3.73 -1.66 15.06
N THR A 16 -4.74 -1.38 15.89
CA THR A 16 -6.11 -1.13 15.42
C THR A 16 -6.25 0.23 14.75
N ASN A 17 -7.37 0.46 14.07
CA ASN A 17 -7.70 1.76 13.48
C ASN A 17 -7.71 2.86 14.54
N GLU A 18 -8.29 2.56 15.71
CA GLU A 18 -8.41 3.50 16.81
C GLU A 18 -7.02 3.89 17.34
N GLU A 19 -6.13 2.93 17.52
CA GLU A 19 -4.75 3.15 17.96
C GLU A 19 -3.95 3.99 16.96
N ASN A 20 -4.06 3.67 15.67
CA ASN A 20 -3.46 4.46 14.59
C ASN A 20 -4.00 5.90 14.56
N TYR A 21 -5.32 6.07 14.72
CA TYR A 21 -5.97 7.37 14.72
C TYR A 21 -5.51 8.24 15.88
N VAL A 22 -5.47 7.71 17.11
CA VAL A 22 -5.02 8.50 18.27
C VAL A 22 -3.54 8.83 18.18
N PHE A 23 -2.72 7.93 17.62
CA PHE A 23 -1.29 8.18 17.47
C PHE A 23 -1.00 9.30 16.47
N GLN A 24 -1.60 9.27 15.28
CA GLN A 24 -1.44 10.39 14.35
C GLN A 24 -2.01 11.69 14.90
N LYS A 25 -3.11 11.61 15.67
CA LYS A 25 -3.71 12.79 16.31
C LYS A 25 -2.74 13.38 17.33
N MET A 26 -2.09 12.57 18.15
CA MET A 26 -1.05 13.03 19.07
C MET A 26 0.09 13.74 18.31
N ILE A 27 0.63 13.12 17.26
CA ILE A 27 1.72 13.70 16.47
C ILE A 27 1.31 15.05 15.84
N ARG A 28 0.08 15.18 15.36
CA ARG A 28 -0.39 16.41 14.71
C ARG A 28 -0.88 17.50 15.66
N ALA A 29 -1.73 17.16 16.62
CA ALA A 29 -2.42 18.11 17.47
C ALA A 29 -1.64 18.45 18.75
N VAL A 30 -0.87 17.49 19.28
CA VAL A 30 -0.12 17.67 20.53
C VAL A 30 1.33 18.04 20.23
N ILE A 31 2.00 17.26 19.38
CA ILE A 31 3.38 17.56 18.99
C ILE A 31 3.44 18.72 17.99
N GLY A 32 2.48 18.82 17.07
CA GLY A 32 2.42 19.91 16.09
C GLY A 32 3.21 19.65 14.81
N THR A 33 3.44 18.39 14.44
CA THR A 33 4.18 18.00 13.22
C THR A 33 3.37 17.04 12.34
N ASN A 34 3.65 17.01 11.02
CA ASN A 34 3.14 16.00 10.10
C ASN A 34 4.13 14.84 9.89
N ASN A 35 5.21 14.77 10.67
CA ASN A 35 6.18 13.67 10.65
C ASN A 35 5.57 12.40 11.24
N ILE A 36 4.63 11.80 10.51
CA ILE A 36 3.98 10.53 10.83
C ILE A 36 3.95 9.68 9.58
N ASP A 37 4.37 8.42 9.71
CA ASP A 37 4.35 7.45 8.61
C ASP A 37 4.09 6.04 9.16
N CYS A 38 4.01 5.03 8.29
CA CYS A 38 3.83 3.62 8.67
C CYS A 38 4.42 2.67 7.61
N CYS A 39 4.39 1.36 7.89
CA CYS A 39 4.91 0.31 6.99
C CYS A 39 4.34 0.33 5.56
N ALA A 40 3.20 1.02 5.32
CA ALA A 40 2.67 1.22 3.98
C ALA A 40 3.72 1.84 3.04
N ARG A 41 4.66 2.63 3.59
CA ARG A 41 5.76 3.27 2.87
C ARG A 41 6.58 2.27 2.05
N ILE A 42 7.09 1.22 2.67
CA ILE A 42 7.91 0.22 1.99
C ILE A 42 7.09 -0.74 1.11
N CYS A 43 5.82 -0.96 1.47
CA CYS A 43 5.01 -2.02 0.88
C CYS A 43 4.16 -1.54 -0.32
N HIS A 44 3.13 -0.72 -0.08
CA HIS A 44 2.13 -0.35 -1.10
C HIS A 44 1.89 1.16 -1.24
N SER A 45 2.85 2.00 -0.82
CA SER A 45 2.79 3.43 -1.10
C SER A 45 2.76 3.78 -2.58
N PRO A 46 3.42 3.02 -3.50
CA PRO A 46 3.28 3.28 -4.94
C PRO A 46 1.88 2.97 -5.46
N THR A 47 1.23 1.93 -4.91
CA THR A 47 -0.20 1.65 -5.16
C THR A 47 -1.06 2.83 -4.72
N ALA A 48 -0.87 3.29 -3.49
CA ALA A 48 -1.67 4.37 -2.93
C ALA A 48 -1.59 5.62 -3.81
N TRP A 49 -0.38 6.01 -4.22
CA TRP A 49 -0.18 7.15 -5.10
C TRP A 49 -0.71 6.91 -6.52
N GLY A 50 -0.33 5.80 -7.16
CA GLY A 50 -0.67 5.50 -8.54
C GLY A 50 -2.18 5.44 -8.77
N LEU A 51 -2.91 4.67 -7.94
CA LEU A 51 -4.36 4.57 -8.06
C LEU A 51 -5.08 5.86 -7.62
N GLN A 52 -4.51 6.65 -6.72
CA GLN A 52 -5.08 7.95 -6.39
C GLN A 52 -4.94 8.95 -7.56
N GLN A 53 -3.85 8.89 -8.32
CA GLN A 53 -3.72 9.71 -9.53
C GLN A 53 -4.65 9.26 -10.67
N THR A 54 -4.93 7.97 -10.80
CA THR A 54 -5.76 7.45 -11.90
C THR A 54 -7.25 7.40 -11.57
N PHE A 55 -7.62 6.97 -10.36
CA PHE A 55 -9.01 6.75 -9.94
C PHE A 55 -9.50 7.69 -8.83
N GLY A 56 -8.59 8.47 -8.22
CA GLY A 56 -8.91 9.29 -7.05
C GLY A 56 -8.86 8.56 -5.71
N THR A 57 -8.64 7.24 -5.68
CA THR A 57 -8.50 6.48 -4.42
C THR A 57 -7.44 5.38 -4.52
N GLY A 58 -6.53 5.39 -3.55
CA GLY A 58 -5.39 4.48 -3.45
C GLY A 58 -5.66 3.07 -2.92
N ALA A 59 -6.83 2.48 -3.18
CA ALA A 59 -7.28 1.24 -2.52
C ALA A 59 -7.84 0.21 -3.51
N ALA A 60 -8.12 -1.00 -3.04
CA ALA A 60 -8.76 -2.03 -3.86
C ALA A 60 -10.12 -1.56 -4.36
N THR A 61 -10.36 -1.76 -5.66
CA THR A 61 -11.60 -1.30 -6.30
C THR A 61 -12.78 -2.20 -5.94
N ASN A 62 -12.52 -3.48 -5.64
CA ASN A 62 -13.55 -4.52 -5.52
C ASN A 62 -13.39 -5.38 -4.26
N SER A 63 -14.44 -6.17 -3.99
CA SER A 63 -14.48 -7.16 -2.90
C SER A 63 -13.84 -8.47 -3.36
N THR A 64 -13.30 -9.27 -2.43
CA THR A 64 -12.86 -10.64 -2.71
C THR A 64 -14.00 -11.56 -3.17
N GLU A 65 -15.25 -11.15 -2.99
CA GLU A 65 -16.42 -11.84 -3.54
C GLU A 65 -16.45 -11.82 -5.07
N ASP A 66 -15.88 -10.78 -5.69
CA ASP A 66 -15.86 -10.66 -7.15
C ASP A 66 -14.98 -11.72 -7.83
N ILE A 67 -14.14 -12.43 -7.07
CA ILE A 67 -13.39 -13.61 -7.55
C ILE A 67 -14.35 -14.66 -8.14
N TYR A 68 -15.55 -14.83 -7.56
CA TYR A 68 -16.51 -15.83 -8.04
C TYR A 68 -17.29 -15.38 -9.30
N HIS A 69 -17.09 -14.14 -9.75
CA HIS A 69 -17.77 -13.55 -10.89
C HIS A 69 -16.82 -13.21 -12.05
N ALA A 70 -15.53 -13.47 -11.89
CA ALA A 70 -14.49 -13.23 -12.89
C ALA A 70 -14.36 -14.43 -13.84
N ASP A 71 -14.16 -14.14 -15.12
CA ASP A 71 -13.89 -15.13 -16.17
C ASP A 71 -12.36 -15.25 -16.45
N LEU A 72 -11.59 -14.26 -15.99
CA LEU A 72 -10.14 -14.20 -16.19
C LEU A 72 -9.46 -13.48 -15.03
N PHE A 73 -8.39 -14.10 -14.52
CA PHE A 73 -7.53 -13.56 -13.47
C PHE A 73 -6.21 -13.08 -14.06
N LEU A 74 -5.85 -11.82 -13.81
CA LEU A 74 -4.53 -11.28 -14.10
C LEU A 74 -3.79 -11.05 -12.78
N VAL A 75 -2.71 -11.78 -12.53
CA VAL A 75 -1.91 -11.63 -11.30
C VAL A 75 -0.51 -11.13 -11.66
N ILE A 76 -0.11 -10.00 -11.07
CA ILE A 76 1.13 -9.28 -11.43
C ILE A 76 2.01 -9.13 -10.18
N GLY A 77 3.19 -9.76 -10.19
CA GLY A 77 4.17 -9.65 -9.11
C GLY A 77 3.59 -10.03 -7.74
N ALA A 78 2.77 -11.08 -7.69
CA ALA A 78 2.12 -11.54 -6.47
C ALA A 78 2.07 -13.06 -6.38
N ASN A 79 2.16 -13.57 -5.15
CA ASN A 79 2.07 -14.99 -4.84
C ASN A 79 0.97 -15.26 -3.78
N PRO A 80 -0.31 -15.12 -4.14
CA PRO A 80 -1.40 -15.16 -3.18
C PRO A 80 -1.61 -16.54 -2.54
N THR A 81 -1.12 -17.65 -3.10
CA THR A 81 -1.23 -18.94 -2.40
C THR A 81 -0.33 -19.04 -1.16
N ASN A 82 0.70 -18.20 -1.09
CA ASN A 82 1.58 -18.08 0.08
C ASN A 82 1.25 -16.83 0.91
N ALA A 83 1.24 -15.66 0.28
CA ALA A 83 1.07 -14.38 0.99
C ALA A 83 -0.37 -14.11 1.46
N HIS A 84 -1.37 -14.61 0.72
CA HIS A 84 -2.79 -14.40 1.01
C HIS A 84 -3.61 -15.68 0.83
N PRO A 85 -3.32 -16.77 1.59
CA PRO A 85 -3.75 -18.13 1.24
C PRO A 85 -5.26 -18.27 1.01
N VAL A 86 -6.09 -17.50 1.73
CA VAL A 86 -7.55 -17.47 1.52
C VAL A 86 -7.91 -16.93 0.13
N ILE A 87 -7.31 -15.81 -0.30
CA ILE A 87 -7.51 -15.25 -1.65
C ILE A 87 -6.91 -16.20 -2.70
N GLY A 88 -5.69 -16.70 -2.48
CA GLY A 88 -5.03 -17.64 -3.38
C GLY A 88 -5.85 -18.91 -3.60
N ALA A 89 -6.45 -19.46 -2.55
CA ALA A 89 -7.34 -20.62 -2.63
C ALA A 89 -8.59 -20.32 -3.46
N LYS A 90 -9.23 -19.16 -3.29
CA LYS A 90 -10.40 -18.76 -4.08
C LYS A 90 -10.06 -18.62 -5.57
N ILE A 91 -8.94 -17.97 -5.91
CA ILE A 91 -8.47 -17.87 -7.31
C ILE A 91 -8.21 -19.27 -7.87
N LYS A 92 -7.46 -20.10 -7.13
CA LYS A 92 -7.15 -21.47 -7.54
C LYS A 92 -8.41 -22.30 -7.80
N GLN A 93 -9.44 -22.18 -6.96
CA GLN A 93 -10.72 -22.88 -7.15
C GLN A 93 -11.40 -22.49 -8.46
N GLN A 94 -11.39 -21.21 -8.83
CA GLN A 94 -12.00 -20.73 -10.08
C GLN A 94 -11.20 -21.20 -11.30
N VAL A 95 -9.87 -21.13 -11.23
CA VAL A 95 -9.00 -21.66 -12.30
C VAL A 95 -9.18 -23.17 -12.49
N MET A 96 -9.35 -23.94 -11.42
CA MET A 96 -9.68 -25.38 -11.51
C MET A 96 -11.04 -25.67 -12.15
N LYS A 97 -11.96 -24.71 -12.17
CA LYS A 97 -13.25 -24.81 -12.88
C LYS A 97 -13.16 -24.41 -14.36
N GLY A 98 -12.00 -23.94 -14.81
CA GLY A 98 -11.74 -23.58 -16.21
C GLY A 98 -11.63 -22.08 -16.47
N GLU A 99 -11.69 -21.22 -15.44
CA GLU A 99 -11.45 -19.79 -15.63
C GLU A 99 -9.99 -19.51 -15.98
N LYS A 100 -9.78 -18.49 -16.82
CA LYS A 100 -8.45 -18.21 -17.37
C LYS A 100 -7.53 -17.53 -16.36
N LEU A 101 -6.24 -17.78 -16.48
CA LEU A 101 -5.21 -17.22 -15.61
C LEU A 101 -4.01 -16.69 -16.41
N ILE A 102 -3.72 -15.41 -16.22
CA ILE A 102 -2.49 -14.74 -16.66
C ILE A 102 -1.64 -14.45 -15.43
N ILE A 103 -0.38 -14.90 -15.44
CA ILE A 103 0.60 -14.60 -14.41
C ILE A 103 1.74 -13.79 -15.03
N ILE A 104 2.02 -12.61 -14.47
CA ILE A 104 3.21 -11.82 -14.78
C ILE A 104 4.13 -11.88 -13.55
N ASP A 105 5.07 -12.82 -13.55
CA ASP A 105 6.00 -13.03 -12.44
C ASP A 105 7.28 -13.73 -12.94
N PRO A 106 8.49 -13.27 -12.56
CA PRO A 106 9.74 -13.96 -12.92
C PRO A 106 9.83 -15.36 -12.30
N VAL A 107 9.15 -15.61 -11.19
CA VAL A 107 9.17 -16.87 -10.43
C VAL A 107 8.01 -17.75 -10.86
N LYS A 108 8.28 -19.05 -11.02
CA LYS A 108 7.25 -20.06 -11.27
C LYS A 108 6.53 -20.44 -9.97
N THR A 109 5.65 -19.57 -9.51
CA THR A 109 4.78 -19.77 -8.34
C THR A 109 3.81 -20.94 -8.53
N GLU A 110 3.06 -21.30 -7.48
CA GLU A 110 2.05 -22.35 -7.57
C GLU A 110 0.96 -22.01 -8.62
N LEU A 111 0.47 -20.77 -8.63
CA LEU A 111 -0.49 -20.32 -9.64
C LEU A 111 0.12 -20.25 -11.05
N ALA A 112 1.41 -19.89 -11.17
CA ALA A 112 2.08 -19.89 -12.48
C ALA A 112 2.06 -21.26 -13.17
N LYS A 113 2.04 -22.36 -12.40
CA LYS A 113 1.94 -23.73 -12.96
C LYS A 113 0.57 -24.02 -13.57
N MET A 114 -0.45 -23.24 -13.22
CA MET A 114 -1.83 -23.38 -13.68
C MET A 114 -2.22 -22.31 -14.71
N ALA A 115 -1.30 -21.40 -15.04
CA ALA A 115 -1.58 -20.26 -15.89
C ALA A 115 -1.68 -20.65 -17.37
N ASP A 116 -2.70 -20.15 -18.06
CA ASP A 116 -2.78 -20.19 -19.52
C ASP A 116 -1.62 -19.39 -20.15
N TYR A 117 -1.25 -18.28 -19.50
CA TYR A 117 -0.17 -17.40 -19.93
C TYR A 117 0.72 -17.02 -18.74
N HIS A 118 1.88 -17.66 -18.63
CA HIS A 118 2.93 -17.25 -17.71
C HIS A 118 3.94 -16.35 -18.43
N ILE A 119 3.84 -15.04 -18.21
CA ILE A 119 4.78 -14.03 -18.68
C ILE A 119 5.94 -13.97 -17.68
N GLN A 120 6.94 -14.83 -17.90
CA GLN A 120 8.13 -14.93 -17.06
C GLN A 120 9.17 -13.87 -17.44
N LEU A 121 8.86 -12.61 -17.15
CA LEU A 121 9.70 -11.45 -17.43
C LEU A 121 10.99 -11.39 -16.59
N ARG A 122 11.95 -10.58 -17.02
CA ARG A 122 13.10 -10.19 -16.17
C ARG A 122 12.65 -9.26 -15.04
N PRO A 123 13.13 -9.43 -13.79
CA PRO A 123 12.80 -8.52 -12.70
C PRO A 123 13.08 -7.05 -13.04
N GLY A 124 12.15 -6.16 -12.71
CA GLY A 124 12.25 -4.72 -13.00
C GLY A 124 11.73 -4.29 -14.38
N THR A 125 11.32 -5.21 -15.26
CA THR A 125 10.80 -4.86 -16.60
C THR A 125 9.27 -4.88 -16.69
N ASN A 126 8.57 -4.66 -15.58
CA ASN A 126 7.09 -4.68 -15.51
C ASN A 126 6.46 -3.69 -16.51
N VAL A 127 6.96 -2.45 -16.51
CA VAL A 127 6.51 -1.38 -17.41
C VAL A 127 6.58 -1.80 -18.88
N ALA A 128 7.66 -2.50 -19.29
CA ALA A 128 7.82 -2.97 -20.66
C ALA A 128 6.72 -3.96 -21.08
N VAL A 129 6.40 -4.92 -20.21
CA VAL A 129 5.35 -5.92 -20.46
C VAL A 129 3.97 -5.25 -20.55
N LEU A 130 3.61 -4.40 -19.57
CA LEU A 130 2.30 -3.75 -19.54
C LEU A 130 2.10 -2.81 -20.72
N ASN A 131 3.13 -2.06 -21.09
CA ASN A 131 3.13 -1.21 -22.30
C ASN A 131 2.92 -2.02 -23.58
N MET A 132 3.58 -3.18 -23.72
CA MET A 132 3.32 -4.07 -24.86
C MET A 132 1.90 -4.64 -24.85
N MET A 133 1.35 -4.98 -23.67
CA MET A 133 -0.05 -5.41 -23.60
C MET A 133 -1.01 -4.33 -24.08
N LEU A 134 -0.84 -3.08 -23.60
CA LEU A 134 -1.61 -1.93 -24.05
C LEU A 134 -1.47 -1.70 -25.56
N TYR A 135 -0.24 -1.74 -26.07
CA TYR A 135 0.03 -1.62 -27.51
C TYR A 135 -0.75 -2.65 -28.32
N PHE A 136 -0.70 -3.93 -27.95
CA PHE A 136 -1.38 -4.98 -28.70
C PHE A 136 -2.91 -4.94 -28.58
N ILE A 137 -3.46 -4.39 -27.49
CA ILE A 137 -4.90 -4.15 -27.35
C ILE A 137 -5.35 -3.07 -28.33
N LEU A 138 -4.62 -1.95 -28.39
CA LEU A 138 -4.92 -0.84 -29.31
C LEU A 138 -4.67 -1.19 -30.77
N GLU A 139 -3.59 -1.92 -31.07
CA GLU A 139 -3.29 -2.44 -32.42
C GLU A 139 -4.45 -3.30 -32.95
N ALA A 140 -5.07 -4.10 -32.07
CA ALA A 140 -6.16 -4.99 -32.42
C ALA A 140 -7.56 -4.33 -32.39
N GLY A 141 -7.66 -3.05 -31.97
CA GLY A 141 -8.94 -2.36 -31.82
C GLY A 141 -9.85 -2.96 -30.74
N LEU A 142 -9.27 -3.55 -29.68
CA LEU A 142 -9.98 -4.27 -28.63
C LEU A 142 -10.37 -3.38 -27.43
N GLU A 143 -9.99 -2.10 -27.46
CA GLU A 143 -10.34 -1.13 -26.44
C GLU A 143 -11.87 -0.89 -26.35
N LYS A 144 -12.36 -0.65 -25.13
CA LYS A 144 -13.79 -0.38 -24.88
C LYS A 144 -14.10 1.09 -25.10
N LYS A 145 -14.24 1.49 -26.37
CA LYS A 145 -14.46 2.89 -26.79
C LYS A 145 -15.59 3.61 -26.03
N ALA A 146 -16.71 2.93 -25.79
CA ALA A 146 -17.83 3.52 -25.03
C ALA A 146 -17.43 3.84 -23.58
N PHE A 147 -16.79 2.89 -22.88
CA PHE A 147 -16.29 3.10 -21.52
C PHE A 147 -15.27 4.24 -21.47
N ILE A 148 -14.32 4.26 -22.41
CA ILE A 148 -13.29 5.29 -22.49
C ILE A 148 -13.93 6.67 -22.66
N LYS A 149 -14.87 6.82 -23.60
CA LYS A 149 -15.56 8.09 -23.86
C LYS A 149 -16.38 8.58 -22.67
N GLU A 150 -17.01 7.67 -21.93
CA GLU A 150 -17.94 8.03 -20.85
C GLU A 150 -17.27 8.20 -19.48
N ARG A 151 -16.13 7.53 -19.25
CA ARG A 151 -15.56 7.35 -17.90
C ARG A 151 -14.08 7.72 -17.80
N CYS A 152 -13.40 8.03 -18.90
CA CYS A 152 -11.97 8.31 -18.92
C CYS A 152 -11.67 9.67 -19.56
N GLU A 153 -10.46 10.16 -19.33
CA GLU A 153 -9.91 11.36 -19.94
C GLU A 153 -8.48 11.08 -20.45
N GLY A 154 -7.93 11.96 -21.29
CA GLY A 154 -6.55 11.88 -21.76
C GLY A 154 -6.23 10.72 -22.73
N PHE A 155 -7.24 10.04 -23.28
CA PHE A 155 -7.05 8.86 -24.13
C PHE A 155 -6.28 9.15 -25.43
N GLU A 156 -6.50 10.29 -26.08
CA GLU A 156 -5.87 10.63 -27.37
C GLU A 156 -4.35 10.73 -27.26
N ASP A 157 -3.86 11.44 -26.23
CA ASP A 157 -2.42 11.55 -25.95
C ASP A 157 -1.84 10.20 -25.52
N PHE A 158 -2.56 9.46 -24.68
CA PHE A 158 -2.17 8.12 -24.27
C PHE A 158 -2.00 7.16 -25.46
N GLU A 159 -2.99 7.10 -26.35
CA GLU A 159 -2.96 6.24 -27.54
C GLU A 159 -1.78 6.58 -28.44
N LYS A 160 -1.55 7.89 -28.66
CA LYS A 160 -0.42 8.39 -29.46
C LYS A 160 0.92 7.96 -28.87
N GLU A 161 1.11 8.06 -27.56
CA GLU A 161 2.37 7.66 -26.92
C GLU A 161 2.56 6.14 -26.92
N ILE A 162 1.51 5.35 -26.67
CA ILE A 162 1.58 3.88 -26.75
C ILE A 162 1.96 3.43 -28.16
N LYS A 163 1.36 4.00 -29.21
CA LYS A 163 1.66 3.62 -30.60
C LYS A 163 3.09 3.93 -31.05
N LYS A 164 3.80 4.83 -30.36
CA LYS A 164 5.21 5.16 -30.64
C LYS A 164 6.22 4.19 -30.02
N LEU A 165 5.79 3.29 -29.15
CA LEU A 165 6.69 2.40 -28.43
C LEU A 165 7.46 1.49 -29.39
N ASN A 166 8.76 1.34 -29.14
CA ASN A 166 9.59 0.37 -29.85
C ASN A 166 9.40 -1.03 -29.25
N ILE A 167 8.53 -1.83 -29.87
CA ILE A 167 8.21 -3.19 -29.40
C ILE A 167 9.43 -4.13 -29.44
N ASP A 168 10.36 -3.93 -30.37
CA ASP A 168 11.59 -4.73 -30.47
C ASP A 168 12.48 -4.53 -29.23
N ASP A 169 12.64 -3.29 -28.79
CA ASP A 169 13.40 -2.95 -27.59
C ASP A 169 12.72 -3.49 -26.33
N LEU A 170 11.39 -3.35 -26.22
CA LEU A 170 10.64 -3.83 -25.07
C LEU A 170 10.70 -5.35 -24.93
N GLU A 171 10.56 -6.10 -26.03
CA GLU A 171 10.72 -7.56 -26.05
C GLU A 171 12.14 -7.97 -25.62
N LYS A 172 13.16 -7.30 -26.17
CA LYS A 172 14.56 -7.57 -25.83
C LYS A 172 14.85 -7.32 -24.36
N VAL A 173 14.35 -6.22 -23.80
CA VAL A 173 14.58 -5.84 -22.39
C VAL A 173 13.85 -6.79 -21.45
N CYS A 174 12.56 -7.05 -21.67
CA CYS A 174 11.78 -7.89 -20.77
C CYS A 174 12.10 -9.38 -20.88
N GLY A 175 12.69 -9.81 -22.01
CA GLY A 175 13.10 -11.18 -22.25
C GLY A 175 11.96 -12.16 -22.50
N VAL A 176 10.77 -11.66 -22.88
CA VAL A 176 9.58 -12.50 -23.16
C VAL A 176 9.09 -12.23 -24.57
N SER A 177 8.85 -13.31 -25.32
CA SER A 177 8.37 -13.24 -26.69
C SER A 177 7.10 -12.38 -26.80
N ARG A 178 7.09 -11.39 -27.69
CA ARG A 178 5.95 -10.51 -27.96
C ARG A 178 4.71 -11.28 -28.37
N LYS A 179 4.87 -12.44 -29.01
CA LYS A 179 3.75 -13.35 -29.39
C LYS A 179 2.99 -13.85 -28.16
N LEU A 180 3.68 -14.14 -27.06
CA LEU A 180 3.05 -14.58 -25.82
C LEU A 180 2.32 -13.41 -25.16
N ILE A 181 2.97 -12.25 -25.09
CA ILE A 181 2.38 -11.03 -24.53
C ILE A 181 1.14 -10.61 -25.31
N LYS A 182 1.18 -10.65 -26.65
CA LYS A 182 0.03 -10.38 -27.52
C LYS A 182 -1.13 -11.32 -27.23
N LYS A 183 -0.89 -12.63 -27.10
CA LYS A 183 -1.94 -13.60 -26.75
C LYS A 183 -2.57 -13.31 -25.39
N ALA A 184 -1.76 -13.03 -24.37
CA ALA A 184 -2.23 -12.68 -23.04
C ALA A 184 -3.05 -11.37 -23.04
N ALA A 185 -2.57 -10.35 -23.76
CA ALA A 185 -3.26 -9.07 -23.92
C ALA A 185 -4.62 -9.23 -24.61
N THR A 186 -4.67 -10.00 -25.70
CA THR A 186 -5.93 -10.34 -26.38
C THR A 186 -6.87 -11.10 -25.45
N ALA A 187 -6.38 -12.08 -24.68
CA ALA A 187 -7.20 -12.82 -23.73
C ALA A 187 -7.81 -11.89 -22.67
N TYR A 188 -7.00 -11.01 -22.08
CA TYR A 188 -7.42 -10.04 -21.07
C TYR A 188 -8.49 -9.06 -21.59
N ALA A 189 -8.34 -8.56 -22.82
CA ALA A 189 -9.26 -7.59 -23.43
C ALA A 189 -10.56 -8.19 -23.98
N THR A 190 -10.57 -9.49 -24.29
CA THR A 190 -11.74 -10.19 -24.85
C THR A 190 -12.57 -10.93 -23.82
N ALA A 191 -12.01 -11.26 -22.65
CA ALA A 191 -12.78 -11.77 -21.53
C ALA A 191 -13.87 -10.78 -21.10
N LYS A 192 -15.01 -11.31 -20.65
CA LYS A 192 -16.16 -10.48 -20.25
C LYS A 192 -15.89 -9.80 -18.90
N ASN A 193 -15.38 -10.56 -17.94
CA ASN A 193 -14.99 -10.06 -16.62
C ASN A 193 -13.53 -10.44 -16.31
N SER A 194 -12.60 -9.50 -16.50
CA SER A 194 -11.21 -9.67 -16.07
C SER A 194 -10.98 -8.94 -14.74
N ILE A 195 -10.43 -9.66 -13.76
CA ILE A 195 -10.03 -9.10 -12.47
C ILE A 195 -8.52 -9.14 -12.32
N GLU A 196 -7.94 -8.02 -11.87
CA GLU A 196 -6.51 -7.88 -11.63
C GLU A 196 -6.18 -7.95 -10.15
N PHE A 197 -5.05 -8.59 -9.83
CA PHE A 197 -4.41 -8.59 -8.52
C PHE A 197 -2.91 -8.30 -8.65
N HIS A 198 -2.38 -7.39 -7.83
CA HIS A 198 -0.93 -7.14 -7.76
C HIS A 198 -0.38 -7.10 -6.34
N GLY A 199 0.92 -7.36 -6.23
CA GLY A 199 1.67 -7.38 -4.98
C GLY A 199 2.99 -6.63 -5.08
N LEU A 200 3.98 -7.11 -4.33
CA LEU A 200 5.26 -6.42 -4.15
C LEU A 200 6.19 -6.47 -5.37
N GLY A 201 6.02 -7.45 -6.26
CA GLY A 201 6.73 -7.48 -7.54
C GLY A 201 6.37 -6.34 -8.49
N VAL A 202 5.35 -5.54 -8.13
CA VAL A 202 5.00 -4.27 -8.77
C VAL A 202 5.53 -3.09 -7.96
N THR A 203 5.24 -3.02 -6.66
CA THR A 203 5.45 -1.81 -5.87
C THR A 203 6.89 -1.61 -5.44
N GLU A 204 7.64 -2.66 -5.13
CA GLU A 204 9.01 -2.57 -4.58
C GLU A 204 10.06 -2.42 -5.71
N HIS A 205 9.79 -1.46 -6.60
CA HIS A 205 10.64 -1.12 -7.74
C HIS A 205 10.73 0.39 -7.90
N THR A 206 11.81 0.85 -8.54
CA THR A 206 12.04 2.28 -8.87
C THR A 206 10.90 2.88 -9.70
N GLN A 207 10.19 2.07 -10.48
CA GLN A 207 9.05 2.46 -11.32
C GLN A 207 7.70 1.96 -10.79
N GLY A 208 7.59 1.65 -9.49
CA GLY A 208 6.39 1.00 -8.93
C GLY A 208 5.10 1.79 -9.17
N SER A 209 5.10 3.10 -8.93
CA SER A 209 3.92 3.95 -9.15
C SER A 209 3.49 3.97 -10.61
N LYS A 210 4.45 4.04 -11.53
CA LYS A 210 4.19 4.02 -12.98
C LYS A 210 3.64 2.67 -13.43
N THR A 211 4.15 1.59 -12.85
CA THR A 211 3.62 0.24 -13.11
C THR A 211 2.17 0.13 -12.66
N VAL A 212 1.83 0.63 -11.47
CA VAL A 212 0.43 0.66 -10.99
C VAL A 212 -0.46 1.50 -11.89
N MET A 213 0.01 2.66 -12.38
CA MET A 213 -0.76 3.46 -13.33
C MET A 213 -1.04 2.68 -14.62
N LEU A 214 -0.07 1.95 -15.16
CA LEU A 214 -0.29 1.10 -16.35
C LEU A 214 -1.25 -0.06 -16.09
N ILE A 215 -1.28 -0.61 -14.88
CA ILE A 215 -2.29 -1.60 -14.47
C ILE A 215 -3.69 -0.97 -14.49
N ALA A 216 -3.81 0.25 -13.94
CA ALA A 216 -5.05 1.01 -14.00
C ALA A 216 -5.46 1.35 -15.43
N ASP A 217 -4.52 1.76 -16.29
CA ASP A 217 -4.75 2.04 -17.70
C ASP A 217 -5.25 0.78 -18.44
N LEU A 218 -4.65 -0.39 -18.19
CA LEU A 218 -5.13 -1.66 -18.74
C LEU A 218 -6.59 -1.92 -18.36
N ALA A 219 -6.94 -1.73 -17.09
CA ALA A 219 -8.31 -1.88 -16.63
C ALA A 219 -9.26 -0.86 -17.26
N MET A 220 -8.87 0.41 -17.39
CA MET A 220 -9.70 1.45 -18.04
C MET A 220 -9.90 1.18 -19.54
N ILE A 221 -8.83 0.87 -20.28
CA ILE A 221 -8.86 0.61 -21.72
C ILE A 221 -9.74 -0.59 -22.06
N THR A 222 -9.74 -1.60 -21.19
CA THR A 222 -10.57 -2.81 -21.34
C THR A 222 -11.92 -2.70 -20.63
N GLY A 223 -12.21 -1.54 -20.03
CA GLY A 223 -13.42 -1.27 -19.27
C GLY A 223 -13.60 -2.16 -18.05
N ASN A 224 -12.58 -2.83 -17.52
CA ASN A 224 -12.64 -3.75 -16.37
C ASN A 224 -12.70 -3.02 -15.01
N LEU A 225 -13.61 -2.05 -14.88
CA LEU A 225 -13.87 -1.29 -13.64
C LEU A 225 -15.38 -1.03 -13.45
N GLY A 226 -15.79 -0.80 -12.19
CA GLY A 226 -17.15 -0.34 -11.87
C GLY A 226 -18.27 -1.39 -11.99
N ARG A 227 -17.93 -2.68 -12.11
CA ARG A 227 -18.89 -3.80 -12.11
C ARG A 227 -18.38 -4.97 -11.27
N LYS A 228 -19.26 -5.93 -10.98
CA LYS A 228 -18.88 -7.20 -10.35
C LYS A 228 -17.99 -8.04 -11.27
N GLY A 229 -17.07 -8.80 -10.68
CA GLY A 229 -16.16 -9.70 -11.40
C GLY A 229 -14.96 -9.04 -12.08
N VAL A 230 -14.78 -7.72 -11.94
CA VAL A 230 -13.64 -6.99 -12.50
C VAL A 230 -12.99 -6.13 -11.44
N GLY A 231 -11.86 -5.49 -11.74
CA GLY A 231 -11.24 -4.52 -10.84
C GLY A 231 -9.73 -4.57 -10.83
N VAL A 232 -9.14 -3.64 -10.10
CA VAL A 232 -7.69 -3.52 -9.83
C VAL A 232 -7.49 -3.65 -8.32
N ASN A 233 -6.86 -4.74 -7.89
CA ASN A 233 -6.89 -5.16 -6.49
C ASN A 233 -5.46 -5.34 -5.94
N PRO A 234 -4.87 -4.33 -5.30
CA PRO A 234 -3.64 -4.50 -4.55
C PRO A 234 -3.85 -5.49 -3.40
N LEU A 235 -3.03 -6.52 -3.35
CA LEU A 235 -3.00 -7.50 -2.27
C LEU A 235 -2.16 -6.97 -1.11
N ARG A 236 -2.79 -6.11 -0.29
CA ARG A 236 -2.15 -5.49 0.88
C ARG A 236 -1.63 -6.56 1.85
N GLY A 237 -0.39 -6.40 2.32
CA GLY A 237 0.28 -7.40 3.16
C GLY A 237 -0.24 -7.50 4.60
N GLN A 238 0.08 -6.50 5.44
CA GLN A 238 -0.27 -6.55 6.87
C GLN A 238 -1.77 -6.37 7.11
N ASN A 239 -2.26 -6.93 8.24
CA ASN A 239 -3.68 -7.06 8.55
C ASN A 239 -4.45 -5.73 8.57
N ASN A 240 -3.78 -4.63 8.93
CA ASN A 240 -4.42 -3.32 9.05
C ASN A 240 -3.69 -2.20 8.27
N VAL A 241 -2.91 -2.53 7.25
CA VAL A 241 -2.18 -1.49 6.49
C VAL A 241 -3.13 -0.55 5.74
N GLN A 242 -4.30 -1.07 5.32
CA GLN A 242 -5.37 -0.24 4.78
C GLN A 242 -5.90 0.70 5.87
N GLY A 243 -6.16 0.19 7.07
CA GLY A 243 -6.66 0.98 8.19
C GLY A 243 -5.69 2.03 8.71
N ALA A 244 -4.40 1.72 8.85
CA ALA A 244 -3.38 2.71 9.22
C ALA A 244 -3.33 3.89 8.23
N ALA A 245 -3.45 3.59 6.93
CA ALA A 245 -3.58 4.61 5.88
C ALA A 245 -4.90 5.39 6.00
N ASP A 246 -6.03 4.69 6.15
CA ASP A 246 -7.35 5.31 6.35
C ASP A 246 -7.37 6.26 7.54
N MET A 247 -6.64 5.92 8.61
CA MET A 247 -6.57 6.70 9.84
C MET A 247 -5.55 7.85 9.77
N GLY A 248 -4.85 8.02 8.65
CA GLY A 248 -3.98 9.18 8.41
C GLY A 248 -2.54 8.99 8.88
N CYS A 249 -2.05 7.76 9.02
CA CYS A 249 -0.64 7.49 9.34
C CYS A 249 0.26 7.66 8.11
N GLN A 250 0.16 8.83 7.48
CA GLN A 250 0.90 9.23 6.30
C GLN A 250 1.24 10.72 6.37
N PRO A 251 2.40 11.16 5.86
CA PRO A 251 2.89 12.50 6.15
C PRO A 251 2.18 13.62 5.41
N HIS A 252 1.35 13.32 4.40
CA HIS A 252 0.75 14.29 3.47
C HIS A 252 -0.79 14.35 3.53
N GLN A 253 -1.42 13.47 4.30
CA GLN A 253 -2.88 13.44 4.44
C GLN A 253 -3.28 12.90 5.82
N GLY A 254 -4.40 13.40 6.33
CA GLY A 254 -5.01 12.97 7.59
C GLY A 254 -5.98 11.80 7.41
N ALA A 255 -6.70 11.47 8.48
CA ALA A 255 -7.71 10.42 8.50
C ALA A 255 -8.81 10.65 7.44
N GLY A 256 -9.10 9.65 6.61
CA GLY A 256 -10.04 9.72 5.51
C GLY A 256 -9.42 10.17 4.19
N TYR A 257 -8.09 10.10 4.04
CA TYR A 257 -7.36 10.57 2.85
C TYR A 257 -7.51 12.08 2.58
N LEU A 258 -7.72 12.86 3.65
CA LEU A 258 -7.95 14.29 3.55
C LEU A 258 -6.61 15.04 3.52
N ALA A 259 -6.33 15.75 2.43
CA ALA A 259 -5.04 16.42 2.23
C ALA A 259 -4.78 17.47 3.32
N VAL A 260 -3.62 17.40 3.97
CA VAL A 260 -3.28 18.36 5.04
C VAL A 260 -3.02 19.78 4.51
N ALA A 261 -2.81 19.96 3.22
CA ALA A 261 -2.64 21.29 2.64
C ALA A 261 -3.96 22.01 2.34
N ASP A 262 -5.10 21.31 2.35
CA ASP A 262 -6.40 21.90 2.02
C ASP A 262 -6.96 22.69 3.22
N LYS A 263 -7.30 23.96 2.98
CA LYS A 263 -7.83 24.85 4.02
C LYS A 263 -9.14 24.36 4.64
N LYS A 264 -10.08 23.83 3.86
CA LYS A 264 -11.36 23.34 4.38
C LYS A 264 -11.15 22.16 5.32
N ILE A 265 -10.19 21.29 4.97
CA ILE A 265 -9.81 20.15 5.79
C ILE A 265 -9.11 20.61 7.08
N GLN A 266 -8.25 21.62 6.98
CA GLN A 266 -7.60 22.24 8.13
C GLN A 266 -8.59 22.88 9.11
N ASP A 267 -9.57 23.63 8.59
CA ASP A 267 -10.63 24.23 9.40
C ASP A 267 -11.43 23.12 10.13
N PHE A 268 -11.78 22.04 9.44
CA PHE A 268 -12.48 20.89 10.01
C PHE A 268 -11.70 20.22 11.15
N TYR A 269 -10.44 19.85 10.92
CA TYR A 269 -9.63 19.20 11.95
C TYR A 269 -9.31 20.15 13.11
N THR A 270 -9.07 21.43 12.84
CA THR A 270 -8.85 22.43 13.90
C THR A 270 -10.07 22.53 14.82
N GLU A 271 -11.28 22.56 14.24
CA GLU A 271 -12.53 22.52 15.01
C GLU A 271 -12.66 21.23 15.84
N LYS A 272 -12.40 20.06 15.24
CA LYS A 272 -12.57 18.77 15.92
C LYS A 272 -11.47 18.45 16.92
N TYR A 273 -10.26 18.95 16.72
CA TYR A 273 -9.11 18.69 17.59
C TYR A 273 -8.88 19.81 18.59
N GLY A 274 -9.47 20.99 18.42
CA GLY A 274 -9.23 22.14 19.28
C GLY A 274 -7.78 22.64 19.21
N ALA A 275 -7.06 22.33 18.14
CA ALA A 275 -5.65 22.67 17.96
C ALA A 275 -5.35 22.93 16.48
N VAL A 276 -4.52 23.96 16.21
CA VAL A 276 -3.97 24.20 14.88
C VAL A 276 -2.86 23.19 14.62
N HIS A 277 -2.86 22.58 13.44
CA HIS A 277 -1.89 21.56 13.07
C HIS A 277 -1.21 21.94 11.74
N PRO A 278 -0.05 21.35 11.43
CA PRO A 278 0.74 21.74 10.26
C PRO A 278 0.03 21.44 8.93
N THR A 279 0.33 22.28 7.94
CA THR A 279 -0.19 22.19 6.56
C THR A 279 0.82 21.63 5.57
N LYS A 280 2.11 21.62 5.94
CA LYS A 280 3.19 21.05 5.12
C LYS A 280 3.27 19.54 5.34
N ALA A 281 3.50 18.79 4.27
CA ALA A 281 3.74 17.37 4.39
C ALA A 281 5.00 17.12 5.25
N GLY A 282 4.94 16.11 6.12
CA GLY A 282 6.08 15.70 6.95
C GLY A 282 7.06 14.78 6.24
N LEU A 283 8.01 14.27 7.01
CA LEU A 283 9.02 13.33 6.57
C LEU A 283 8.45 11.92 6.40
N LYS A 284 8.88 11.23 5.33
CA LYS A 284 8.69 9.78 5.13
C LYS A 284 9.77 9.00 5.89
N ILE A 285 9.56 7.72 6.19
CA ILE A 285 10.51 6.88 6.96
C ILE A 285 11.99 7.02 6.50
N PRO A 286 12.35 6.91 5.20
CA PRO A 286 13.76 7.12 4.80
C PRO A 286 14.28 8.52 5.13
N GLN A 287 13.44 9.55 5.01
CA GLN A 287 13.79 10.93 5.35
C GLN A 287 13.88 11.14 6.87
N ILE A 288 13.09 10.40 7.66
CA ILE A 288 13.22 10.34 9.13
C ILE A 288 14.61 9.82 9.51
N PHE A 289 15.08 8.75 8.85
CA PHE A 289 16.42 8.20 9.10
C PHE A 289 17.53 9.18 8.72
N ASP A 290 17.44 9.80 7.54
CA ASP A 290 18.40 10.84 7.12
C ASP A 290 18.41 12.03 8.09
N ALA A 291 17.23 12.47 8.54
CA ALA A 291 17.07 13.58 9.47
C ALA A 291 17.63 13.26 10.86
N ALA A 292 17.50 12.01 11.32
CA ALA A 292 18.14 11.56 12.56
C ALA A 292 19.66 11.61 12.44
N ILE A 293 20.23 11.11 11.33
CA ILE A 293 21.68 11.08 11.11
C ILE A 293 22.27 12.49 10.97
N ASN A 294 21.57 13.41 10.27
CA ASN A 294 22.04 14.78 10.12
C ASN A 294 21.74 15.67 11.34
N GLY A 295 21.04 15.13 12.33
CA GLY A 295 20.75 15.78 13.60
C GLY A 295 19.62 16.80 13.57
N SER A 296 18.87 16.93 12.47
CA SER A 296 17.67 17.79 12.42
C SER A 296 16.46 17.16 13.11
N LEU A 297 16.41 15.82 13.18
CA LEU A 297 15.45 15.06 13.99
C LEU A 297 16.11 14.59 15.29
N LYS A 298 15.42 14.77 16.42
CA LYS A 298 15.93 14.46 17.77
C LYS A 298 15.23 13.29 18.43
N ALA A 299 13.94 13.08 18.13
CA ALA A 299 13.20 11.99 18.74
C ALA A 299 12.31 11.24 17.74
N VAL A 300 12.18 9.94 17.93
CA VAL A 300 11.23 9.09 17.20
C VAL A 300 10.45 8.24 18.20
N TRP A 301 9.14 8.16 18.01
CA TRP A 301 8.29 7.16 18.66
C TRP A 301 7.82 6.15 17.63
N ILE A 302 8.22 4.90 17.80
CA ILE A 302 7.82 3.77 16.96
C ILE A 302 6.80 2.92 17.73
N ILE A 303 5.65 2.64 17.13
CA ILE A 303 4.67 1.69 17.64
C ILE A 303 4.68 0.46 16.73
N GLY A 304 4.92 -0.73 17.31
CA GLY A 304 4.71 -2.04 16.69
C GLY A 304 5.37 -2.22 15.32
N GLU A 305 6.60 -1.72 15.16
CA GLU A 305 7.43 -1.90 13.96
C GLU A 305 8.89 -2.19 14.33
N ASP A 306 9.52 -3.11 13.58
CA ASP A 306 10.93 -3.50 13.75
C ASP A 306 11.79 -3.00 12.58
N VAL A 307 11.88 -1.67 12.44
CA VAL A 307 12.56 -1.01 11.32
C VAL A 307 14.01 -1.45 11.13
N VAL A 308 14.74 -1.81 12.19
CA VAL A 308 16.12 -2.32 12.07
C VAL A 308 16.19 -3.61 11.27
N GLN A 309 15.22 -4.49 11.47
CA GLN A 309 15.16 -5.82 10.84
C GLN A 309 14.47 -5.78 9.47
N THR A 310 13.47 -4.92 9.29
CA THR A 310 12.58 -4.95 8.12
C THR A 310 12.89 -3.90 7.06
N ASP A 311 13.52 -2.78 7.41
CA ASP A 311 13.83 -1.72 6.45
C ASP A 311 15.15 -1.99 5.71
N PRO A 312 15.28 -1.52 4.46
CA PRO A 312 16.48 -1.73 3.67
C PRO A 312 17.68 -0.99 4.28
N ASN A 313 18.88 -1.55 4.05
CA ASN A 313 20.14 -0.99 4.55
C ASN A 313 20.14 -0.85 6.09
N SER A 314 20.05 -1.98 6.80
CA SER A 314 20.00 -2.02 8.26
C SER A 314 21.15 -1.25 8.95
N ALA A 315 22.33 -1.19 8.33
CA ALA A 315 23.45 -0.39 8.87
C ALA A 315 23.11 1.11 8.94
N HIS A 316 22.45 1.64 7.91
CA HIS A 316 21.95 3.02 7.90
C HIS A 316 20.84 3.22 8.94
N VAL A 317 19.89 2.29 9.06
CA VAL A 317 18.81 2.36 10.05
C VAL A 317 19.37 2.33 11.48
N ILE A 318 20.30 1.42 11.78
CA ILE A 318 20.98 1.35 13.09
C ILE A 318 21.70 2.67 13.39
N LYS A 319 22.38 3.26 12.40
CA LYS A 319 23.03 4.56 12.56
C LYS A 319 22.01 5.65 12.89
N ALA A 320 20.87 5.68 12.20
CA ALA A 320 19.79 6.62 12.48
C ALA A 320 19.25 6.48 13.90
N MET A 321 18.91 5.25 14.32
CA MET A 321 18.39 4.98 15.66
C MET A 321 19.36 5.40 16.77
N LYS A 322 20.67 5.16 16.58
CA LYS A 322 21.72 5.58 17.52
C LYS A 322 22.01 7.08 17.53
N SER A 323 21.55 7.83 16.53
CA SER A 323 21.79 9.28 16.42
C SER A 323 20.70 10.12 17.10
N LEU A 324 19.59 9.50 17.52
CA LEU A 324 18.49 10.17 18.20
C LEU A 324 18.83 10.46 19.67
N ASP A 325 18.36 11.60 20.17
CA ASP A 325 18.43 11.94 21.60
C ASP A 325 17.42 11.08 22.41
N LEU A 326 16.30 10.70 21.76
CA LEU A 326 15.25 9.87 22.35
C LEU A 326 14.62 8.93 21.32
N LEU A 327 14.74 7.63 21.54
CA LEU A 327 14.02 6.60 20.80
C LEU A 327 13.03 5.89 21.72
N VAL A 328 11.73 6.10 21.49
CA VAL A 328 10.66 5.39 22.17
C VAL A 328 10.17 4.26 21.28
N VAL A 329 10.21 3.03 21.78
CA VAL A 329 9.69 1.85 21.07
C VAL A 329 8.58 1.24 21.90
N GLN A 330 7.37 1.25 21.34
CA GLN A 330 6.20 0.63 21.93
C GLN A 330 5.96 -0.71 21.23
N GLU A 331 6.18 -1.81 21.94
CA GLU A 331 6.31 -3.13 21.34
C GLU A 331 5.91 -4.24 22.32
N ILE A 332 5.53 -5.40 21.78
CA ILE A 332 5.15 -6.58 22.57
C ILE A 332 6.29 -7.58 22.79
N PHE A 333 7.42 -7.39 22.11
CA PHE A 333 8.65 -8.19 22.21
C PHE A 333 9.91 -7.31 22.23
N MET A 334 11.04 -7.88 22.66
CA MET A 334 12.35 -7.22 22.53
C MET A 334 12.92 -7.41 21.12
N SER A 335 12.41 -6.62 20.16
CA SER A 335 12.83 -6.62 18.74
C SER A 335 14.23 -6.03 18.53
N GLU A 336 14.80 -6.13 17.32
CA GLU A 336 16.11 -5.52 17.02
C GLU A 336 16.06 -3.99 17.16
N THR A 337 14.93 -3.39 16.84
CA THR A 337 14.67 -1.96 17.07
C THR A 337 14.53 -1.64 18.56
N ALA A 338 13.80 -2.45 19.33
CA ALA A 338 13.61 -2.22 20.77
C ALA A 338 14.93 -2.32 21.56
N LYS A 339 15.89 -3.16 21.12
CA LYS A 339 17.24 -3.24 21.72
C LYS A 339 18.04 -1.94 21.61
N LEU A 340 17.70 -1.07 20.67
CA LEU A 340 18.34 0.25 20.50
C LEU A 340 17.56 1.37 21.19
N ALA A 341 16.39 1.08 21.76
CA ALA A 341 15.50 2.10 22.32
C ALA A 341 16.09 2.75 23.58
N THR A 342 15.83 4.05 23.73
CA THR A 342 16.03 4.76 25.00
C THR A 342 14.97 4.33 26.01
N VAL A 343 13.73 4.14 25.55
CA VAL A 343 12.59 3.71 26.36
C VAL A 343 11.79 2.66 25.59
N VAL A 344 11.48 1.54 26.26
CA VAL A 344 10.55 0.55 25.75
C VAL A 344 9.23 0.65 26.53
N LEU A 345 8.12 0.77 25.82
CA LEU A 345 6.77 0.81 26.38
C LEU A 345 6.03 -0.49 26.00
N PRO A 346 5.74 -1.39 26.96
CA PRO A 346 5.09 -2.67 26.64
C PRO A 346 3.64 -2.49 26.15
N GLY A 347 3.41 -2.77 24.87
CA GLY A 347 2.08 -2.79 24.24
C GLY A 347 1.32 -4.09 24.51
N THR A 348 0.21 -4.33 23.79
CA THR A 348 -0.57 -5.58 23.92
C THR A 348 -0.83 -6.25 22.58
N SER A 349 -1.00 -7.58 22.61
CA SER A 349 -1.41 -8.35 21.43
C SER A 349 -2.88 -8.08 21.05
N PHE A 350 -3.29 -8.52 19.86
CA PHE A 350 -4.67 -8.39 19.39
C PHE A 350 -5.71 -9.10 20.29
N LEU A 351 -5.30 -10.11 21.07
CA LEU A 351 -6.19 -10.85 21.98
C LEU A 351 -6.52 -10.06 23.25
N GLU A 352 -5.70 -9.07 23.58
CA GLU A 352 -5.74 -8.31 24.83
C GLU A 352 -6.36 -6.92 24.66
N LYS A 353 -6.79 -6.57 23.45
CA LYS A 353 -7.35 -5.26 23.09
C LYS A 353 -8.67 -5.41 22.33
N ASN A 354 -9.40 -4.29 22.23
CA ASN A 354 -10.59 -4.17 21.39
C ASN A 354 -10.35 -3.09 20.33
N GLY A 355 -11.03 -3.19 19.20
CA GLY A 355 -11.01 -2.16 18.16
C GLY A 355 -11.42 -2.71 16.82
N THR A 356 -10.88 -2.14 15.75
CA THR A 356 -11.16 -2.56 14.38
C THR A 356 -9.90 -2.65 13.52
N PHE A 357 -9.93 -3.58 12.56
CA PHE A 357 -8.99 -3.66 11.45
C PHE A 357 -9.72 -3.47 10.13
N THR A 358 -9.09 -2.78 9.19
CA THR A 358 -9.54 -2.68 7.80
C THR A 358 -8.68 -3.61 6.92
N SER A 359 -9.32 -4.59 6.32
CA SER A 359 -8.70 -5.58 5.43
C SER A 359 -8.33 -5.01 4.05
N THR A 360 -7.65 -5.82 3.22
CA THR A 360 -7.25 -5.45 1.85
C THR A 360 -8.42 -5.05 0.93
N GLU A 361 -9.62 -5.57 1.18
CA GLU A 361 -10.85 -5.23 0.42
C GLU A 361 -11.63 -4.07 1.07
N ARG A 362 -11.00 -3.33 1.99
CA ARG A 362 -11.59 -2.23 2.76
C ARG A 362 -12.68 -2.63 3.74
N ARG A 363 -12.88 -3.93 4.00
CA ARG A 363 -13.83 -4.39 5.02
C ARG A 363 -13.28 -4.11 6.41
N ILE A 364 -14.06 -3.37 7.20
CA ILE A 364 -13.82 -3.15 8.63
C ILE A 364 -14.29 -4.38 9.39
N GLN A 365 -13.40 -4.93 10.21
CA GLN A 365 -13.62 -6.13 11.01
C GLN A 365 -13.36 -5.80 12.48
N LYS A 366 -14.27 -6.23 13.35
CA LYS A 366 -14.16 -6.02 14.79
C LYS A 366 -13.13 -6.99 15.40
N VAL A 367 -12.26 -6.44 16.25
CA VAL A 367 -11.38 -7.20 17.15
C VAL A 367 -11.99 -7.16 18.54
N ASN A 368 -12.24 -8.33 19.13
CA ASN A 368 -12.76 -8.45 20.49
C ASN A 368 -11.65 -8.92 21.42
N GLN A 369 -11.55 -8.29 22.57
CA GLN A 369 -10.67 -8.73 23.65
C GLN A 369 -11.17 -10.05 24.22
N VAL A 370 -10.25 -11.02 24.31
CA VAL A 370 -10.50 -12.35 24.88
C VAL A 370 -9.53 -12.70 26.01
N ALA A 371 -8.48 -11.90 26.19
CA ALA A 371 -7.52 -12.01 27.29
C ALA A 371 -7.35 -10.65 27.99
N LYS A 372 -6.96 -10.67 29.26
CA LYS A 372 -6.56 -9.45 29.97
C LYS A 372 -5.10 -9.11 29.60
N PRO A 373 -4.73 -7.83 29.44
CA PRO A 373 -3.33 -7.42 29.30
C PRO A 373 -2.44 -8.01 30.40
N PHE A 374 -1.23 -8.43 30.04
CA PHE A 374 -0.23 -8.81 31.04
C PHE A 374 0.10 -7.66 32.00
N PRO A 375 0.43 -7.96 33.28
CA PRO A 375 0.88 -6.94 34.22
C PRO A 375 2.02 -6.10 33.66
N GLY A 376 1.91 -4.77 33.75
CA GLY A 376 2.92 -3.83 33.23
C GLY A 376 2.76 -3.46 31.75
N SER A 377 1.85 -4.12 31.01
CA SER A 377 1.48 -3.75 29.64
C SER A 377 0.15 -3.00 29.58
N LYS A 378 -0.06 -2.23 28.51
CA LYS A 378 -1.33 -1.55 28.24
C LYS A 378 -1.64 -1.58 26.73
N PRO A 379 -2.94 -1.56 26.34
CA PRO A 379 -3.30 -1.36 24.94
C PRO A 379 -2.63 -0.11 24.36
N ASP A 380 -2.20 -0.20 23.11
CA ASP A 380 -1.31 0.80 22.52
C ASP A 380 -1.93 2.21 22.54
N GLY A 381 -3.23 2.28 22.26
CA GLY A 381 -3.99 3.52 22.30
C GLY A 381 -4.09 4.13 23.70
N VAL A 382 -4.13 3.32 24.76
CA VAL A 382 -4.15 3.80 26.14
C VAL A 382 -2.82 4.49 26.48
N ILE A 383 -1.70 3.88 26.11
CA ILE A 383 -0.35 4.46 26.32
C ILE A 383 -0.25 5.82 25.64
N VAL A 384 -0.69 5.90 24.37
CA VAL A 384 -0.71 7.15 23.60
C VAL A 384 -1.60 8.20 24.27
N THR A 385 -2.83 7.85 24.68
CA THR A 385 -3.74 8.82 25.31
C THR A 385 -3.25 9.30 26.68
N GLU A 386 -2.65 8.45 27.50
CA GLU A 386 -2.04 8.86 28.77
C GLU A 386 -0.85 9.81 28.53
N MET A 387 -0.09 9.60 27.45
CA MET A 387 0.97 10.53 27.08
C MET A 387 0.40 11.88 26.60
N MET A 388 -0.67 11.89 25.80
CA MET A 388 -1.35 13.12 25.38
C MET A 388 -1.79 13.95 26.61
N GLN A 389 -2.39 13.30 27.61
CA GLN A 389 -2.80 13.95 28.87
C GLN A 389 -1.61 14.53 29.64
N ARG A 390 -0.49 13.80 29.71
CA ARG A 390 0.76 14.27 30.35
C ARG A 390 1.40 15.44 29.61
N LEU A 391 1.15 15.56 28.31
CA LEU A 391 1.58 16.69 27.48
C LEU A 391 0.58 17.86 27.49
N GLY A 392 -0.51 17.75 28.27
CA GLY A 392 -1.46 18.84 28.49
C GLY A 392 -2.55 18.96 27.44
N TYR A 393 -2.84 17.88 26.70
CA TYR A 393 -3.92 17.81 25.72
C TYR A 393 -5.06 16.89 26.16
#